data_AF-A0A966VRJ0-F1
#
_entry.id   AF-A0A966VRJ0-F1
#
_cell.length_a   1.000
_cell.length_b   1.000
_cell.length_c   1.000
_cell.angle_alpha   90.00
_cell.angle_beta   90.00
_cell.angle_gamma   90.00
#
_symmetry.space_group_name_H-M   'P 1'
#
loop_
_entity.id
_entity.type
_entity.pdbx_description
1 polymer ?
#
loop_
_entity_poly.entity_id
_entity_poly.type
_entity_poly.pdbx_seq_one_letter_code
_entity_poly.pdbx_strand_id
1 'polypeptide(L)'
;MSWFQFRRLASPASLRHRLKAILPGTGCVFSLSHEGVSLGDQEWLFSKPIDRKTMSTQLDLNQNQIRINYRQQHRQAHILITPRGIYEGKTLLAKLDLRVDSLPFLEQLDLGNHQYFDVEKKGRNLPLQQLLPAWFSLGQTSSPCDNVAIEELQSFYFDQFEDLFAPKITGALEAGYQQIRSYFFQQEDAFLRFLPSLPHKLDSGRLRLYPKDLTITFEWSKREVKRIVMQAHAAGEWNLNFPGKMQSMRIRKDHKMQNGPVVPSHTISLKKGEYAFLDQFRR
;
A
#
# COMPACT_ATOMS: atom_id res chain seq x y z
N MET A 1 -1.45 -8.97 3.59
CA MET A 1 -1.72 -9.11 2.14
C MET A 1 -2.93 -8.25 1.86
N SER A 2 -2.71 -7.11 1.22
CA SER A 2 -3.75 -6.11 0.94
C SER A 2 -4.18 -6.27 -0.51
N TRP A 3 -5.44 -6.61 -0.74
CA TRP A 3 -6.01 -6.81 -2.08
C TRP A 3 -7.25 -5.93 -2.21
N PHE A 4 -7.40 -5.25 -3.34
CA PHE A 4 -8.63 -4.54 -3.68
C PHE A 4 -9.33 -5.29 -4.80
N GLN A 5 -10.59 -5.71 -4.59
CA GLN A 5 -11.38 -6.40 -5.62
C GLN A 5 -12.50 -5.50 -6.12
N PHE A 6 -12.44 -5.13 -7.39
CA PHE A 6 -13.47 -4.36 -8.06
C PHE A 6 -14.43 -5.34 -8.74
N ARG A 7 -15.71 -5.32 -8.34
CA ARG A 7 -16.79 -6.00 -9.06
C ARG A 7 -17.70 -4.94 -9.65
N ARG A 8 -17.91 -5.00 -10.97
CA ARG A 8 -18.80 -4.03 -11.63
C ARG A 8 -20.25 -4.51 -11.66
N LEU A 9 -21.20 -3.66 -11.24
CA LEU A 9 -22.61 -3.91 -11.54
C LEU A 9 -22.88 -3.60 -13.02
N ALA A 10 -23.67 -4.45 -13.67
CA ALA A 10 -24.05 -4.24 -15.06
C ALA A 10 -25.06 -3.09 -15.17
N SER A 11 -24.58 -1.85 -15.25
CA SER A 11 -25.40 -0.76 -15.78
C SER A 11 -25.49 -0.94 -17.30
N PRO A 12 -26.70 -0.97 -17.88
CA PRO A 12 -26.84 -1.07 -19.32
C PRO A 12 -26.41 0.24 -20.00
N ALA A 13 -25.62 0.10 -21.08
CA ALA A 13 -25.50 1.07 -22.16
C ALA A 13 -24.74 2.39 -21.92
N SER A 14 -23.56 2.34 -21.30
CA SER A 14 -22.54 3.36 -21.61
C SER A 14 -21.37 2.72 -22.36
N LEU A 15 -21.30 3.06 -23.65
CA LEU A 15 -20.27 2.74 -24.63
C LEU A 15 -18.88 3.30 -24.27
N ARG A 16 -18.72 4.03 -23.15
CA ARG A 16 -17.49 4.78 -22.83
C ARG A 16 -16.71 4.29 -21.61
N HIS A 17 -17.07 3.19 -20.98
CA HIS A 17 -16.39 2.80 -19.75
C HIS A 17 -15.18 1.92 -20.02
N ARG A 18 -14.01 2.57 -20.11
CA ARG A 18 -12.68 1.98 -19.97
C ARG A 18 -12.24 2.17 -18.51
N LEU A 19 -11.88 1.10 -17.82
CA LEU A 19 -11.13 1.26 -16.57
C LEU A 19 -9.74 1.75 -16.95
N LYS A 20 -9.27 2.83 -16.34
CA LYS A 20 -7.88 3.25 -16.41
C LYS A 20 -7.33 3.25 -14.99
N ALA A 21 -6.13 2.72 -14.81
CA ALA A 21 -5.44 2.88 -13.55
C ALA A 21 -3.94 2.84 -13.78
N ILE A 22 -3.20 3.43 -12.85
CA ILE A 22 -1.75 3.45 -12.86
C ILE A 22 -1.28 2.18 -12.15
N LEU A 23 -0.40 1.42 -12.79
CA LEU A 23 0.29 0.34 -12.12
C LEU A 23 1.32 0.95 -11.15
N PRO A 24 1.25 0.64 -9.85
CA PRO A 24 2.20 1.19 -8.88
C PRO A 24 3.66 0.97 -9.32
N GLY A 25 4.59 1.83 -8.91
CA GLY A 25 6.04 1.67 -9.13
C GLY A 25 6.51 1.75 -10.58
N THR A 26 5.62 1.83 -11.57
CA THR A 26 5.99 1.98 -12.98
C THR A 26 5.51 3.28 -13.59
N GLY A 27 4.45 3.88 -13.03
CA GLY A 27 3.77 5.02 -13.65
C GLY A 27 3.01 4.66 -14.93
N CYS A 28 3.02 3.39 -15.35
CA CYS A 28 2.34 2.95 -16.56
C CYS A 28 0.82 2.96 -16.33
N VAL A 29 0.10 3.69 -17.18
CA VAL A 29 -1.36 3.62 -17.24
C VAL A 29 -1.74 2.35 -18.00
N PHE A 30 -2.51 1.48 -17.36
CA PHE A 30 -3.19 0.41 -18.07
C PHE A 30 -4.65 0.82 -18.33
N SER A 31 -5.20 0.33 -19.43
CA SER A 31 -6.63 0.43 -19.72
C SER A 31 -7.24 -0.96 -19.82
N LEU A 32 -8.41 -1.16 -19.22
CA LEU A 32 -9.19 -2.38 -19.35
C LEU A 32 -10.55 -2.03 -19.96
N SER A 33 -10.87 -2.71 -21.06
CA SER A 33 -12.15 -2.64 -21.74
C SER A 33 -12.80 -4.04 -21.79
N HIS A 34 -13.96 -4.14 -22.42
CA HIS A 34 -14.58 -5.44 -22.70
C HIS A 34 -13.92 -6.19 -23.87
N GLU A 35 -13.09 -5.50 -24.66
CA GLU A 35 -12.38 -6.02 -25.83
C GLU A 35 -10.96 -6.46 -25.49
N GLY A 36 -10.36 -5.86 -24.46
CA GLY A 36 -8.99 -6.18 -24.09
C GLY A 36 -8.42 -5.35 -22.95
N VAL A 37 -7.12 -5.50 -22.76
CA VAL A 37 -6.28 -4.77 -21.82
C VAL A 37 -5.16 -4.09 -22.60
N SER A 38 -4.85 -2.83 -22.28
CA SER A 38 -3.65 -2.16 -22.78
C SER A 38 -2.77 -1.70 -21.62
N LEU A 39 -1.45 -1.65 -21.82
CA LEU A 39 -0.44 -1.16 -20.89
C LEU A 39 0.66 -0.46 -21.70
N GLY A 40 0.65 0.87 -21.72
CA GLY A 40 1.51 1.63 -22.64
C GLY A 40 1.20 1.24 -24.10
N ASP A 41 2.23 0.83 -24.85
CA ASP A 41 2.11 0.37 -26.24
C ASP A 41 1.73 -1.11 -26.38
N GLN A 42 1.62 -1.84 -25.26
CA GLN A 42 1.21 -3.25 -25.28
C GLN A 42 -0.30 -3.35 -25.23
N GLU A 43 -0.88 -4.19 -26.10
CA GLU A 43 -2.29 -4.53 -26.10
C GLU A 43 -2.50 -6.03 -26.05
N TRP A 44 -3.51 -6.44 -25.31
CA TRP A 44 -3.98 -7.81 -25.20
C TRP A 44 -5.49 -7.84 -25.48
N LEU A 45 -5.87 -8.42 -26.61
CA LEU A 45 -7.28 -8.54 -26.99
C LEU A 45 -7.86 -9.87 -26.50
N PHE A 46 -9.08 -9.82 -25.99
CA PHE A 46 -9.84 -11.02 -25.70
C PHE A 46 -10.30 -11.66 -27.01
N SER A 47 -10.27 -12.99 -27.08
CA SER A 47 -10.72 -13.71 -28.29
C SER A 47 -12.19 -13.47 -28.63
N LYS A 48 -13.00 -13.06 -27.63
CA LYS A 48 -14.34 -12.50 -27.78
C LYS A 48 -14.54 -11.43 -26.71
N PRO A 49 -15.37 -10.40 -26.97
CA PRO A 49 -15.73 -9.45 -25.93
C PRO A 49 -16.26 -10.15 -24.68
N ILE A 50 -15.71 -9.80 -23.51
CA ILE A 50 -16.05 -10.45 -22.24
C ILE A 50 -17.32 -9.82 -21.66
N ASP A 51 -18.23 -10.68 -21.19
CA ASP A 51 -19.34 -10.23 -20.34
C ASP A 51 -18.79 -9.70 -19.01
N ARG A 52 -18.96 -8.39 -18.79
CA ARG A 52 -18.52 -7.70 -17.58
C ARG A 52 -19.05 -8.31 -16.30
N LYS A 53 -20.24 -8.92 -16.32
CA LYS A 53 -20.81 -9.60 -15.13
C LYS A 53 -19.93 -10.75 -14.63
N THR A 54 -19.11 -11.30 -15.53
CA THR A 54 -18.19 -12.38 -15.22
C THR A 54 -16.79 -11.91 -14.86
N MET A 55 -16.50 -10.62 -15.05
CA MET A 55 -15.18 -10.03 -14.85
C MET A 55 -15.06 -9.47 -13.43
N SER A 56 -13.92 -9.72 -12.80
CA SER A 56 -13.52 -9.06 -11.57
C SER A 56 -12.05 -8.68 -11.63
N THR A 57 -11.74 -7.45 -11.25
CA THR A 57 -10.37 -6.95 -11.23
C THR A 57 -9.87 -6.96 -9.81
N GLN A 58 -8.68 -7.49 -9.57
CA GLN A 58 -8.01 -7.53 -8.29
C GLN A 58 -6.68 -6.79 -8.42
N LEU A 59 -6.54 -5.68 -7.70
CA LEU A 59 -5.27 -4.97 -7.58
C LEU A 59 -4.49 -5.56 -6.40
N ASP A 60 -3.31 -6.08 -6.69
CA ASP A 60 -2.36 -6.57 -5.71
C ASP A 60 -1.18 -5.61 -5.60
N LEU A 61 -1.29 -4.70 -4.65
CA LEU A 61 -0.29 -3.68 -4.40
C LEU A 61 1.05 -4.29 -3.93
N ASN A 62 1.04 -5.49 -3.32
CA ASN A 62 2.26 -6.08 -2.77
C ASN A 62 3.14 -6.68 -3.87
N GLN A 63 2.52 -7.29 -4.88
CA GLN A 63 3.23 -7.85 -6.03
C GLN A 63 3.29 -6.87 -7.20
N ASN A 64 2.79 -5.66 -6.99
CA ASN A 64 2.69 -4.63 -8.01
C ASN A 64 2.05 -5.16 -9.31
N GLN A 65 0.93 -5.87 -9.15
CA GLN A 65 0.27 -6.54 -10.26
C GLN A 65 -1.24 -6.34 -10.20
N ILE A 66 -1.87 -6.55 -11.35
CA ILE A 66 -3.32 -6.51 -11.48
C ILE A 66 -3.76 -7.82 -12.05
N ARG A 67 -4.60 -8.52 -11.29
CA ARG A 67 -5.21 -9.77 -11.70
C ARG A 67 -6.63 -9.49 -12.17
N ILE A 68 -6.90 -9.72 -13.44
CA ILE A 68 -8.26 -9.66 -13.99
C ILE A 68 -8.75 -11.10 -14.10
N ASN A 69 -9.70 -11.49 -13.26
CA ASN A 69 -10.37 -12.79 -13.37
C ASN A 69 -11.62 -12.63 -14.23
N TYR A 70 -11.87 -13.53 -15.17
CA TYR A 70 -13.06 -13.51 -16.02
C TYR A 70 -13.54 -14.93 -16.36
N ARG A 71 -14.78 -15.04 -16.86
CA ARG A 71 -15.27 -16.30 -17.45
C ARG A 71 -15.51 -16.14 -18.94
N GLN A 72 -15.04 -17.11 -19.71
CA GLN A 72 -15.27 -17.18 -21.14
C GLN A 72 -15.60 -18.62 -21.52
N GLN A 73 -16.73 -18.84 -22.20
CA GLN A 73 -17.17 -20.18 -22.65
C GLN A 73 -17.14 -21.23 -21.51
N HIS A 74 -17.73 -20.88 -20.36
CA HIS A 74 -17.75 -21.72 -19.14
C HIS A 74 -16.40 -22.03 -18.49
N ARG A 75 -15.29 -21.47 -18.99
CA ARG A 75 -13.97 -21.60 -18.37
C ARG A 75 -13.62 -20.34 -17.60
N GLN A 76 -13.05 -20.51 -16.41
CA GLN A 76 -12.44 -19.42 -15.66
C GLN A 76 -11.03 -19.18 -16.19
N ALA A 77 -10.72 -17.92 -16.47
CA ALA A 77 -9.41 -17.48 -16.92
C ALA A 77 -8.99 -16.24 -16.11
N HIS A 78 -7.70 -15.92 -16.19
CA HIS A 78 -7.20 -14.70 -15.60
C HIS A 78 -6.07 -14.10 -16.43
N ILE A 79 -6.00 -12.77 -16.44
CA ILE A 79 -4.87 -11.99 -16.93
C ILE A 79 -4.13 -11.41 -15.73
N LEU A 80 -2.80 -11.44 -15.79
CA LEU A 80 -1.90 -10.73 -14.89
C LEU A 80 -1.26 -9.58 -15.66
N ILE A 81 -1.46 -8.37 -15.18
CA ILE A 81 -0.73 -7.17 -15.63
C ILE A 81 0.37 -6.91 -14.60
N THR A 82 1.60 -6.79 -15.06
CA THR A 82 2.77 -6.50 -14.22
C THR A 82 3.59 -5.39 -14.87
N PRO A 83 4.63 -4.86 -14.21
CA PRO A 83 5.54 -3.90 -14.81
C PRO A 83 6.21 -4.38 -16.09
N ARG A 84 6.34 -5.70 -16.24
CA ARG A 84 7.01 -6.34 -17.38
C ARG A 84 6.04 -6.66 -18.53
N GLY A 85 4.74 -6.40 -18.37
CA GLY A 85 3.74 -6.61 -19.41
C GLY A 85 2.49 -7.37 -18.97
N ILE A 86 1.74 -7.84 -19.97
CA ILE A 86 0.44 -8.50 -19.83
C ILE A 86 0.58 -10.00 -20.09
N TYR A 87 0.00 -10.84 -19.22
CA TYR A 87 0.18 -12.30 -19.25
C TYR A 87 -1.13 -13.06 -19.00
N GLU A 88 -1.42 -14.12 -19.77
CA GLU A 88 -2.59 -15.00 -19.55
C GLU A 88 -2.23 -16.26 -18.72
N GLY A 89 -3.07 -16.53 -17.72
CA GLY A 89 -2.80 -17.39 -16.57
C GLY A 89 -2.76 -18.91 -16.74
N LYS A 90 -2.55 -19.46 -17.95
CA LYS A 90 -2.41 -20.92 -18.11
C LYS A 90 -0.98 -21.44 -17.99
N THR A 91 0.03 -20.58 -18.09
CA THR A 91 1.42 -21.04 -18.29
C THR A 91 2.46 -20.38 -17.37
N LEU A 92 2.06 -19.42 -16.53
CA LEU A 92 3.02 -18.44 -16.01
C LEU A 92 3.45 -18.59 -14.55
N LEU A 93 2.59 -19.10 -13.66
CA LEU A 93 2.92 -19.18 -12.23
C LEU A 93 4.06 -20.16 -11.90
N ALA A 94 4.41 -21.06 -12.84
CA ALA A 94 5.45 -22.07 -12.64
C ALA A 94 6.81 -21.74 -13.30
N LYS A 95 6.89 -20.73 -14.17
CA LYS A 95 8.11 -20.48 -14.98
C LYS A 95 8.68 -19.08 -14.88
N LEU A 96 7.89 -18.12 -14.45
CA LEU A 96 8.36 -16.76 -14.28
C LEU A 96 8.71 -16.59 -12.81
N ASP A 97 10.00 -16.84 -12.49
CA ASP A 97 10.63 -16.37 -11.26
C ASP A 97 10.68 -14.83 -11.34
N LEU A 98 9.49 -14.21 -11.30
CA LEU A 98 9.24 -12.78 -11.22
C LEU A 98 9.57 -12.28 -9.81
N ARG A 99 10.72 -12.72 -9.29
CA ARG A 99 11.49 -11.89 -8.38
C ARG A 99 11.93 -10.72 -9.24
N VAL A 100 11.02 -9.76 -9.40
CA VAL A 100 11.36 -8.44 -9.91
C VAL A 100 12.54 -8.02 -9.04
N ASP A 101 13.72 -7.90 -9.65
CA ASP A 101 14.93 -7.42 -8.98
C ASP A 101 14.50 -6.22 -8.15
N SER A 102 14.61 -6.40 -6.83
CA SER A 102 13.86 -5.69 -5.78
C SER A 102 13.37 -4.32 -6.24
N LEU A 103 12.09 -4.23 -6.62
CA LEU A 103 11.43 -2.92 -6.71
C LEU A 103 11.81 -2.14 -5.45
N PRO A 104 12.16 -0.84 -5.57
CA PRO A 104 12.55 -0.04 -4.43
C PRO A 104 11.52 -0.27 -3.33
N PHE A 105 12.03 -0.65 -2.15
CA PHE A 105 11.18 -1.21 -1.11
C PHE A 105 10.03 -0.24 -0.80
N LEU A 106 8.83 -0.55 -1.28
CA LEU A 106 7.66 0.31 -1.05
C LEU A 106 7.22 0.17 0.40
N GLU A 107 6.99 1.31 1.05
CA GLU A 107 6.37 1.39 2.36
C GLU A 107 4.99 0.72 2.33
N GLN A 108 4.60 0.05 3.42
CA GLN A 108 3.36 -0.73 3.49
C GLN A 108 2.54 -0.31 4.71
N LEU A 109 1.33 0.18 4.48
CA LEU A 109 0.36 0.49 5.52
C LEU A 109 -0.73 -0.60 5.57
N ASP A 110 -0.93 -1.21 6.73
CA ASP A 110 -2.00 -2.16 7.02
C ASP A 110 -2.81 -1.66 8.23
N LEU A 111 -4.12 -1.51 8.06
CA LEU A 111 -5.03 -1.05 9.11
C LEU A 111 -5.92 -2.18 9.65
N GLY A 112 -5.53 -3.45 9.44
CA GLY A 112 -6.25 -4.64 9.92
C GLY A 112 -7.55 -4.92 9.15
N ASN A 113 -7.87 -4.14 8.13
CA ASN A 113 -9.01 -4.36 7.26
C ASN A 113 -8.65 -5.35 6.16
N HIS A 114 -8.92 -6.64 6.40
CA HIS A 114 -8.79 -7.70 5.40
C HIS A 114 -10.07 -7.92 4.59
N GLN A 115 -11.05 -7.03 4.69
CA GLN A 115 -12.31 -7.19 3.96
C GLN A 115 -12.11 -6.91 2.47
N TYR A 116 -12.71 -7.76 1.64
CA TYR A 116 -12.86 -7.49 0.21
C TYR A 116 -13.81 -6.31 0.02
N PHE A 117 -13.31 -5.21 -0.51
CA PHE A 117 -14.11 -4.01 -0.74
C PHE A 117 -14.69 -4.02 -2.14
N ASP A 118 -16.01 -4.18 -2.23
CA ASP A 118 -16.76 -3.86 -3.45
C ASP A 118 -16.84 -2.34 -3.59
N VAL A 119 -15.78 -1.77 -4.18
CA VAL A 119 -15.57 -0.34 -4.36
C VAL A 119 -16.74 0.32 -5.11
N GLU A 120 -17.49 -0.42 -5.91
CA GLU A 120 -18.66 0.13 -6.60
C GLU A 120 -19.88 0.27 -5.70
N LYS A 121 -20.16 -0.72 -4.84
CA LYS A 121 -21.34 -0.67 -3.96
C LYS A 121 -21.22 0.37 -2.86
N LYS A 122 -20.00 0.58 -2.36
CA LYS A 122 -19.76 1.42 -1.18
C LYS A 122 -19.03 2.71 -1.49
N GLY A 123 -18.68 2.91 -2.76
CA GLY A 123 -17.68 3.85 -3.20
C GLY A 123 -17.68 5.19 -2.49
N ARG A 124 -18.76 5.96 -2.59
CA ARG A 124 -18.81 7.33 -2.05
C ARG A 124 -18.77 7.42 -0.52
N ASN A 125 -18.94 6.30 0.18
CA ASN A 125 -19.05 6.24 1.64
C ASN A 125 -18.04 5.26 2.24
N LEU A 126 -16.94 4.96 1.55
CA LEU A 126 -15.88 4.15 2.14
C LEU A 126 -15.28 4.93 3.33
N PRO A 127 -15.29 4.36 4.54
CA PRO A 127 -14.69 5.02 5.68
C PRO A 127 -13.17 5.16 5.45
N LEU A 128 -12.60 6.26 5.93
CA LEU A 128 -11.21 6.65 5.69
C LEU A 128 -10.21 5.49 5.90
N GLN A 129 -10.39 4.68 6.94
CA GLN A 129 -9.48 3.57 7.25
C GLN A 129 -9.37 2.52 6.13
N GLN A 130 -10.35 2.47 5.22
CA GLN A 130 -10.36 1.54 4.09
C GLN A 130 -9.64 2.12 2.86
N LEU A 131 -9.58 3.45 2.75
CA LEU A 131 -8.97 4.15 1.61
C LEU A 131 -7.47 4.39 1.83
N LEU A 132 -7.09 4.69 3.07
CA LEU A 132 -5.71 5.07 3.40
C LEU A 132 -4.64 4.08 2.87
N PRO A 133 -4.77 2.75 3.01
CA PRO A 133 -3.75 1.83 2.50
C PRO A 133 -3.57 1.90 0.98
N ALA A 134 -4.66 2.08 0.22
CA ALA A 134 -4.60 2.25 -1.23
C ALA A 134 -3.89 3.54 -1.59
N TRP A 135 -4.34 4.68 -1.04
CA TRP A 135 -3.75 5.98 -1.31
C TRP A 135 -2.28 6.05 -0.91
N PHE A 136 -1.94 5.48 0.25
CA PHE A 136 -0.56 5.39 0.72
C PHE A 136 0.33 4.61 -0.24
N SER A 137 -0.16 3.53 -0.84
CA SER A 137 0.61 2.73 -1.80
C SER A 137 0.76 3.43 -3.15
N LEU A 138 -0.31 4.09 -3.62
CA LEU A 138 -0.31 4.79 -4.91
C LEU A 138 0.58 6.03 -4.89
N GLY A 139 0.56 6.80 -3.79
CA GLY A 139 1.34 8.04 -3.66
C GLY A 139 2.84 7.88 -3.59
N GLN A 140 3.34 6.68 -3.31
CA GLN A 140 4.77 6.38 -3.37
C GLN A 140 5.34 6.36 -4.80
N THR A 141 4.46 6.38 -5.80
CA THR A 141 4.81 6.09 -7.20
C THR A 141 4.68 7.32 -8.10
N SER A 142 4.14 8.41 -7.54
CA SER A 142 4.04 9.71 -8.18
C SER A 142 5.33 10.51 -8.05
N SER A 143 5.60 11.36 -9.05
CA SER A 143 6.72 12.29 -9.04
C SER A 143 6.46 13.50 -8.11
N PRO A 144 7.54 14.09 -7.53
CA PRO A 144 7.50 15.28 -6.67
C PRO A 144 6.53 16.37 -7.15
N CYS A 145 5.61 16.80 -6.30
CA CYS A 145 4.74 17.96 -6.54
C CYS A 145 4.31 18.67 -5.24
N ASP A 146 3.65 19.82 -5.38
CA ASP A 146 3.21 20.68 -4.28
C ASP A 146 2.17 20.02 -3.36
N ASN A 147 2.17 20.44 -2.08
CA ASN A 147 1.32 19.88 -1.02
C ASN A 147 -0.18 20.17 -1.27
N VAL A 148 -1.01 19.12 -1.29
CA VAL A 148 -2.48 19.17 -1.35
C VAL A 148 -3.07 18.61 -0.05
N ALA A 149 -4.11 19.25 0.50
CA ALA A 149 -4.76 18.80 1.75
C ALA A 149 -5.57 17.51 1.55
N ILE A 150 -5.69 16.64 2.57
CA ILE A 150 -6.36 15.33 2.43
C ILE A 150 -7.87 15.44 2.19
N GLU A 151 -8.50 16.48 2.72
CA GLU A 151 -9.91 16.79 2.50
C GLU A 151 -10.15 17.18 1.03
N GLU A 152 -9.21 17.90 0.42
CA GLU A 152 -9.24 18.21 -1.01
C GLU A 152 -9.01 16.94 -1.84
N LEU A 153 -8.09 16.06 -1.43
CA LEU A 153 -7.92 14.75 -2.09
C LEU A 153 -9.22 13.94 -2.10
N GLN A 154 -9.96 13.93 -1.00
CA GLN A 154 -11.27 13.27 -0.95
C GLN A 154 -12.22 13.81 -2.02
N SER A 155 -12.39 15.13 -2.13
CA SER A 155 -13.28 15.71 -3.15
C SER A 155 -12.85 15.36 -4.57
N PHE A 156 -11.54 15.32 -4.86
CA PHE A 156 -11.02 14.92 -6.16
C PHE A 156 -11.31 13.47 -6.55
N TYR A 157 -11.19 12.52 -5.61
CA TYR A 157 -11.43 11.11 -5.90
C TYR A 157 -12.91 10.72 -5.92
N PHE A 158 -13.78 11.52 -5.29
CA PHE A 158 -15.19 11.16 -5.14
C PHE A 158 -16.13 11.74 -6.21
N ASP A 159 -15.71 12.75 -6.95
CA ASP A 159 -16.53 13.34 -8.02
C ASP A 159 -16.73 12.38 -9.20
N GLN A 160 -15.73 11.57 -9.56
CA GLN A 160 -15.85 10.53 -10.58
C GLN A 160 -15.10 9.27 -10.15
N PHE A 161 -15.86 8.27 -9.67
CA PHE A 161 -15.37 6.98 -9.15
C PHE A 161 -14.44 6.21 -10.10
N GLU A 162 -14.47 6.54 -11.39
CA GLU A 162 -13.62 5.94 -12.42
C GLU A 162 -12.15 6.39 -12.32
N ASP A 163 -11.86 7.47 -11.60
CA ASP A 163 -10.54 8.11 -11.49
C ASP A 163 -9.85 7.91 -10.12
N LEU A 164 -10.34 6.98 -9.29
CA LEU A 164 -9.80 6.67 -7.95
C LEU A 164 -8.27 6.40 -7.92
N PHE A 165 -7.68 6.10 -9.08
CA PHE A 165 -6.28 5.75 -9.27
C PHE A 165 -5.58 6.65 -10.30
N ALA A 166 -6.24 7.72 -10.74
CA ALA A 166 -5.74 8.67 -11.74
C ALA A 166 -6.24 10.08 -11.35
N PRO A 167 -5.71 10.67 -10.27
CA PRO A 167 -6.11 12.02 -9.89
C PRO A 167 -5.92 12.97 -11.08
N LYS A 168 -6.88 13.87 -11.28
CA LYS A 168 -6.77 14.93 -12.31
C LYS A 168 -5.62 15.89 -12.04
N ILE A 169 -5.21 15.99 -10.77
CA ILE A 169 -4.10 16.82 -10.33
C ILE A 169 -2.86 15.93 -10.20
N THR A 170 -1.88 16.17 -11.06
CA THR A 170 -0.53 15.62 -10.93
C THR A 170 0.01 15.98 -9.54
N GLY A 171 0.49 14.99 -8.78
CA GLY A 171 1.08 15.24 -7.46
C GLY A 171 0.18 15.03 -6.24
N ALA A 172 -1.15 15.09 -6.43
CA ALA A 172 -2.13 14.89 -5.37
C ALA A 172 -1.91 13.56 -4.60
N LEU A 173 -1.57 12.48 -5.32
CA LEU A 173 -1.26 11.19 -4.72
C LEU A 173 -0.06 11.24 -3.78
N GLU A 174 1.01 11.93 -4.19
CA GLU A 174 2.23 12.03 -3.40
C GLU A 174 2.03 12.87 -2.15
N ALA A 175 1.42 14.05 -2.29
CA ALA A 175 1.10 14.90 -1.15
C ALA A 175 0.22 14.13 -0.15
N GLY A 176 -0.76 13.38 -0.66
CA GLY A 176 -1.57 12.46 0.14
C GLY A 176 -0.73 11.41 0.84
N TYR A 177 0.20 10.76 0.15
CA TYR A 177 1.11 9.80 0.76
C TYR A 177 1.96 10.43 1.87
N GLN A 178 2.58 11.59 1.64
CA GLN A 178 3.40 12.28 2.64
C GLN A 178 2.56 12.68 3.86
N GLN A 179 1.36 13.21 3.64
CA GLN A 179 0.43 13.56 4.69
C GLN A 179 0.01 12.33 5.50
N ILE A 180 -0.39 11.23 4.84
CA ILE A 180 -0.77 9.97 5.48
C ILE A 180 0.40 9.41 6.28
N ARG A 181 1.61 9.37 5.68
CA ARG A 181 2.84 8.93 6.32
C ARG A 181 3.11 9.73 7.60
N SER A 182 2.97 11.05 7.54
CA SER A 182 3.21 11.95 8.67
C SER A 182 2.34 11.67 9.89
N TYR A 183 1.14 11.09 9.72
CA TYR A 183 0.29 10.69 10.85
C TYR A 183 0.90 9.55 11.69
N PHE A 184 1.65 8.68 11.03
CA PHE A 184 2.21 7.47 11.63
C PHE A 184 3.69 7.59 11.94
N PHE A 185 4.44 8.33 11.13
CA PHE A 185 5.89 8.39 11.22
C PHE A 185 6.45 9.70 10.64
N GLN A 186 7.37 10.31 11.39
CA GLN A 186 8.20 11.43 10.91
C GLN A 186 9.67 11.16 11.24
N GLN A 187 10.56 11.59 10.36
CA GLN A 187 12.01 11.53 10.57
C GLN A 187 12.62 12.90 10.37
N GLU A 188 13.45 13.31 11.32
CA GLU A 188 14.32 14.49 11.25
C GLU A 188 15.72 14.03 11.66
N ASP A 189 16.62 13.82 10.68
CA ASP A 189 17.95 13.22 10.90
C ASP A 189 17.89 11.87 11.65
N ALA A 190 18.41 11.85 12.88
CA ALA A 190 18.43 10.71 13.78
C ALA A 190 17.17 10.62 14.67
N PHE A 191 16.27 11.60 14.63
CA PHE A 191 15.04 11.60 15.40
C PHE A 191 13.92 10.88 14.65
N LEU A 192 13.40 9.81 15.25
CA LEU A 192 12.32 8.98 14.74
C LEU A 192 11.09 9.21 15.62
N ARG A 193 10.06 9.84 15.06
CA ARG A 193 8.80 10.12 15.77
C ARG A 193 7.73 9.13 15.32
N PHE A 194 7.20 8.36 16.26
CA PHE A 194 6.16 7.37 16.01
C PHE A 194 4.79 7.91 16.42
N LEU A 195 3.80 7.73 15.56
CA LEU A 195 2.41 8.15 15.76
C LEU A 195 2.24 9.62 16.20
N PRO A 196 2.97 10.60 15.63
CA PRO A 196 3.00 11.97 16.15
C PRO A 196 1.63 12.66 16.11
N SER A 197 0.76 12.30 15.17
CA SER A 197 -0.53 12.95 14.94
C SER A 197 -1.63 11.97 14.49
N LEU A 198 -1.61 10.74 15.03
CA LEU A 198 -2.51 9.66 14.63
C LEU A 198 -4.00 10.04 14.77
N PRO A 199 -4.79 10.06 13.66
CA PRO A 199 -6.23 10.28 13.69
C PRO A 199 -6.97 9.35 14.66
N HIS A 200 -7.97 9.89 15.37
CA HIS A 200 -8.75 9.15 16.38
C HIS A 200 -9.50 7.93 15.84
N LYS A 201 -9.72 7.85 14.52
CA LYS A 201 -10.38 6.72 13.86
C LYS A 201 -9.45 5.54 13.58
N LEU A 202 -8.15 5.67 13.83
CA LEU A 202 -7.11 4.70 13.43
C LEU A 202 -6.50 4.01 14.66
N ASP A 203 -7.30 3.20 15.35
CA ASP A 203 -6.89 2.64 16.64
C ASP A 203 -5.82 1.54 16.56
N SER A 204 -5.73 0.82 15.45
CA SER A 204 -4.76 -0.25 15.27
C SER A 204 -4.26 -0.40 13.84
N GLY A 205 -3.06 -0.94 13.69
CA GLY A 205 -2.48 -1.26 12.40
C GLY A 205 -1.01 -1.64 12.47
N ARG A 206 -0.40 -1.76 11.29
CA ARG A 206 1.01 -2.04 11.06
C ARG A 206 1.51 -1.14 9.93
N LEU A 207 2.69 -0.56 10.11
CA LEU A 207 3.37 0.22 9.09
C LEU A 207 4.79 -0.31 8.90
N ARG A 208 5.17 -0.60 7.66
CA ARG A 208 6.53 -0.89 7.25
C ARG A 208 7.05 0.27 6.41
N LEU A 209 8.21 0.79 6.75
CA LEU A 209 8.80 1.96 6.12
C LEU A 209 10.33 1.85 6.01
N TYR A 210 10.94 2.71 5.19
CA TYR A 210 12.37 2.67 4.87
C TYR A 210 12.98 4.06 5.06
N PRO A 211 13.12 4.51 6.32
CA PRO A 211 13.81 5.76 6.60
C PRO A 211 15.28 5.66 6.23
N LYS A 212 15.98 6.80 6.21
CA LYS A 212 17.42 6.81 5.92
C LYS A 212 18.16 5.84 6.84
N ASP A 213 18.97 4.96 6.24
CA ASP A 213 19.80 3.95 6.91
C ASP A 213 19.05 2.89 7.74
N LEU A 214 17.74 2.77 7.58
CA LEU A 214 16.92 1.86 8.38
C LEU A 214 15.85 1.12 7.55
N THR A 215 15.39 0.00 8.09
CA THR A 215 14.09 -0.58 7.76
C THR A 215 13.32 -0.76 9.06
N ILE A 216 12.12 -0.20 9.11
CA ILE A 216 11.29 -0.21 10.31
C ILE A 216 9.97 -0.86 9.96
N THR A 217 9.53 -1.80 10.79
CA THR A 217 8.14 -2.26 10.84
C THR A 217 7.63 -2.04 12.24
N PHE A 218 6.54 -1.30 12.42
CA PHE A 218 5.93 -1.15 13.73
C PHE A 218 4.43 -1.41 13.70
N GLU A 219 3.92 -1.83 14.84
CA GLU A 219 2.53 -2.17 15.09
C GLU A 219 2.00 -1.29 16.21
N TRP A 220 0.75 -0.86 16.08
CA TRP A 220 0.06 -0.11 17.11
C TRP A 220 -1.33 -0.68 17.38
N SER A 221 -1.82 -0.44 18.60
CA SER A 221 -3.17 -0.76 19.02
C SER A 221 -3.58 0.20 20.14
N LYS A 222 -4.86 0.59 20.16
CA LYS A 222 -5.39 1.61 21.07
C LYS A 222 -4.54 2.90 21.02
N ARG A 223 -4.09 3.26 19.81
CA ARG A 223 -3.25 4.46 19.53
C ARG A 223 -1.90 4.48 20.25
N GLU A 224 -1.40 3.31 20.65
CA GLU A 224 -0.09 3.14 21.30
C GLU A 224 0.77 2.16 20.51
N VAL A 225 2.08 2.45 20.41
CA VAL A 225 3.05 1.53 19.83
C VAL A 225 3.16 0.27 20.69
N LYS A 226 3.03 -0.90 20.05
CA LYS A 226 3.09 -2.21 20.72
C LYS A 226 4.36 -2.97 20.38
N ARG A 227 4.83 -2.84 19.14
CA ARG A 227 6.01 -3.54 18.65
C ARG A 227 6.71 -2.72 17.58
N ILE A 228 8.03 -2.73 17.58
CA ILE A 228 8.88 -2.21 16.50
C ILE A 228 9.90 -3.27 16.15
N VAL A 229 10.17 -3.45 14.87
CA VAL A 229 11.28 -4.21 14.33
C VAL A 229 12.12 -3.26 13.52
N MET A 230 13.38 -3.09 13.90
CA MET A 230 14.34 -2.23 13.22
C MET A 230 15.46 -3.08 12.64
N GLN A 231 15.88 -2.76 11.43
CA GLN A 231 17.10 -3.26 10.81
C GLN A 231 17.94 -2.08 10.36
N ALA A 232 19.21 -2.06 10.76
CA ALA A 232 20.14 -0.99 10.41
C ALA A 232 20.92 -1.29 9.13
N HIS A 233 20.93 -0.34 8.20
CA HIS A 233 21.72 -0.39 6.94
C HIS A 233 23.06 0.35 7.07
N ALA A 234 23.16 1.25 8.04
CA ALA A 234 24.40 1.86 8.52
C ALA A 234 24.48 1.75 10.03
N ALA A 235 25.68 1.79 10.60
CA ALA A 235 25.83 1.89 12.06
C ALA A 235 25.42 3.30 12.50
N GLY A 236 24.70 3.39 13.61
CA GLY A 236 24.21 4.67 14.09
C GLY A 236 23.51 4.59 15.44
N GLU A 237 23.10 5.76 15.90
CA GLU A 237 22.24 5.94 17.05
C GLU A 237 21.03 6.78 16.64
N TRP A 238 19.84 6.35 17.03
CA TRP A 238 18.58 7.00 16.68
C TRP A 238 17.80 7.35 17.95
N ASN A 239 17.32 8.58 18.00
CA ASN A 239 16.45 9.07 19.05
C ASN A 239 15.00 8.65 18.76
N LEU A 240 14.38 7.96 19.70
CA LEU A 240 13.02 7.45 19.57
C LEU A 240 12.06 8.35 20.34
N ASN A 241 11.03 8.86 19.65
CA ASN A 241 9.98 9.67 20.24
C ASN A 241 8.63 8.97 20.05
N PHE A 242 7.93 8.75 21.17
CA PHE A 242 6.64 8.08 21.23
C PHE A 242 5.57 9.01 21.80
N PRO A 243 4.28 8.79 21.50
CA PRO A 243 3.21 9.57 22.11
C PRO A 243 3.13 9.30 23.62
N GLY A 244 3.11 10.38 24.41
CA GLY A 244 3.12 10.31 25.87
C GLY A 244 4.51 10.03 26.46
N LYS A 245 4.56 9.87 27.78
CA LYS A 245 5.82 9.66 28.52
C LYS A 245 6.20 8.18 28.56
N MET A 246 6.60 7.59 27.45
CA MET A 246 7.20 6.24 27.49
C MET A 246 8.60 6.33 28.13
N GLN A 247 8.82 5.51 29.16
CA GLN A 247 10.07 5.51 29.93
C GLN A 247 11.01 4.38 29.52
N SER A 248 10.44 3.19 29.27
CA SER A 248 11.23 1.99 29.01
C SER A 248 10.58 1.06 27.99
N MET A 249 11.42 0.22 27.39
CA MET A 249 11.03 -0.81 26.44
C MET A 249 11.96 -2.01 26.59
N ARG A 250 11.52 -3.17 26.14
CA ARG A 250 12.35 -4.37 26.05
C ARG A 250 12.99 -4.45 24.67
N ILE A 251 14.29 -4.71 24.61
CA ILE A 251 15.02 -4.94 23.36
C ILE A 251 15.39 -6.42 23.23
N ARG A 252 15.15 -7.01 22.06
CA ARG A 252 15.59 -8.37 21.72
C ARG A 252 16.34 -8.37 20.41
N LYS A 253 17.34 -9.24 20.26
CA LYS A 253 18.11 -9.42 19.01
C LYS A 253 17.51 -10.45 18.05
N ASP A 254 16.65 -11.32 18.57
CA ASP A 254 15.96 -12.35 17.80
C ASP A 254 14.47 -12.35 18.16
N HIS A 255 13.61 -12.53 17.15
CA HIS A 255 12.17 -12.68 17.30
C HIS A 255 11.77 -13.85 18.20
N LYS A 256 12.58 -14.92 18.26
CA LYS A 256 12.32 -16.12 19.06
C LYS A 256 12.68 -15.96 20.54
N MET A 257 13.60 -15.06 20.87
CA MET A 257 13.98 -14.84 22.27
C MET A 257 12.80 -14.26 23.02
N GLN A 258 12.35 -14.88 24.11
CA GLN A 258 11.30 -14.30 24.95
C GLN A 258 11.86 -13.28 25.95
N ASN A 259 13.15 -13.39 26.28
CA ASN A 259 13.83 -12.54 27.24
C ASN A 259 14.75 -11.54 26.53
N GLY A 260 14.73 -10.30 26.99
CA GLY A 260 15.60 -9.23 26.53
C GLY A 260 15.70 -8.17 27.64
N PRO A 261 16.80 -7.40 27.68
CA PRO A 261 16.93 -6.32 28.68
C PRO A 261 15.83 -5.28 28.49
N VAL A 262 15.34 -4.76 29.62
CA VAL A 262 14.52 -3.54 29.65
C VAL A 262 15.48 -2.36 29.71
N VAL A 263 15.34 -1.44 28.78
CA VAL A 263 16.21 -0.27 28.62
C VAL A 263 15.37 1.00 28.48
N PRO A 264 15.96 2.19 28.65
CA PRO A 264 15.27 3.45 28.37
C PRO A 264 14.75 3.51 26.93
N SER A 265 13.57 4.10 26.72
CA SER A 265 12.91 4.11 25.40
C SER A 265 13.27 5.30 24.50
N HIS A 266 14.27 6.12 24.85
CA HIS A 266 14.55 7.38 24.13
C HIS A 266 15.64 7.26 23.06
N THR A 267 16.49 6.22 23.10
CA THR A 267 17.56 6.01 22.12
C THR A 267 17.73 4.53 21.79
N ILE A 268 18.28 4.26 20.62
CA ILE A 268 18.74 2.94 20.22
C ILE A 268 20.01 3.04 19.37
N SER A 269 21.03 2.26 19.71
CA SER A 269 22.25 2.14 18.91
C SER A 269 22.29 0.77 18.24
N LEU A 270 22.48 0.75 16.92
CA LEU A 270 22.56 -0.49 16.13
C LEU A 270 23.79 -0.47 15.24
N LYS A 271 24.41 -1.63 15.06
CA LYS A 271 25.44 -1.82 14.04
C LYS A 271 24.80 -2.09 12.68
N LYS A 272 25.55 -1.82 11.60
CA LYS A 272 25.14 -2.20 10.24
C LYS A 272 24.80 -3.70 10.17
N GLY A 273 23.62 -4.01 9.64
CA GLY A 273 23.07 -5.35 9.53
C GLY A 273 22.39 -5.89 10.79
N GLU A 274 22.44 -5.16 11.92
CA GLU A 274 21.82 -5.60 13.17
C GLU A 274 20.31 -5.42 13.15
N TYR A 275 19.61 -6.35 13.80
CA TYR A 275 18.18 -6.30 14.04
C TYR A 275 17.88 -6.00 15.51
N ALA A 276 16.83 -5.22 15.75
CA ALA A 276 16.26 -5.03 17.07
C ALA A 276 14.75 -5.18 17.06
N PHE A 277 14.25 -5.98 17.99
CA PHE A 277 12.83 -6.16 18.26
C PHE A 277 12.51 -5.42 19.57
N LEU A 278 11.74 -4.35 19.47
CA LEU A 278 11.33 -3.49 20.57
C LEU A 278 9.87 -3.80 20.92
N ASP A 279 9.60 -4.16 22.18
CA ASP A 279 8.25 -4.41 22.67
C ASP A 279 8.15 -4.13 24.18
N GLN A 280 6.99 -4.45 24.79
CA GLN A 280 6.73 -4.21 26.21
C GLN A 280 7.00 -2.77 26.67
N PHE A 281 6.58 -1.79 25.87
CA PHE A 281 6.68 -0.37 26.20
C PHE A 281 5.95 -0.03 27.51
N ARG A 282 6.62 0.70 28.41
CA ARG A 282 6.08 1.13 29.72
C ARG A 282 6.17 2.65 29.88
N ARG A 283 5.18 3.22 30.56
CA ARG A 283 5.10 4.64 30.92
C ARG A 283 5.63 4.92 32.31
#